data_AF-A0A0N4WCT9-F1
#
_entry.id   AF-A0A0N4WCT9-F1
#
_cell.length_a   1.000
_cell.length_b   1.000
_cell.length_c   1.000
_cell.angle_alpha   90.00
_cell.angle_beta   90.00
_cell.angle_gamma   90.00
#
_symmetry.space_group_name_H-M   'P 1'
#
loop_
_entity.id
_entity.type
_entity.pdbx_description
1 polymer ?
#
loop_
_entity_poly.entity_id
_entity_poly.type
_entity_poly.pdbx_seq_one_letter_code
_entity_poly.pdbx_strand_id
1 'polypeptide(L)'
;AYGQRKIGPFNIEKHKWPGQNREFPELSPKWHKENPEQLHRYTGAHDEGYVDPVTGEFVVVPEMQAKLVVPNLEGFKLKPYVSYRTDVEIEKRRRIYEAKVREKGSKALADLYTLEDQRWPPPKMDAETLFELSYGEQIRQAYKEGKYGTVEDKKDEKS
;
A
#
# COMPACT_ATOMS: atom_id res chain seq x y z
N ALA A 1 -20.31 35.87 51.46
CA ALA A 1 -20.28 36.40 50.08
C ALA A 1 -20.81 35.33 49.13
N TYR A 2 -21.76 35.70 48.29
CA TYR A 2 -22.57 34.86 47.40
C TYR A 2 -21.92 34.75 46.00
N GLY A 3 -21.96 33.55 45.38
CA GLY A 3 -21.91 33.30 43.91
C GLY A 3 -20.52 33.33 43.24
N GLN A 4 -20.18 32.52 42.23
CA GLN A 4 -21.03 31.93 41.19
C GLN A 4 -20.66 30.48 40.84
N ARG A 5 -21.68 29.61 40.84
CA ARG A 5 -21.78 28.47 39.93
C ARG A 5 -22.26 28.99 38.57
N LYS A 6 -21.52 28.74 37.49
CA LYS A 6 -22.01 28.44 36.13
C LYS A 6 -20.85 27.84 35.34
N ILE A 7 -20.75 26.51 35.29
CA ILE A 7 -20.08 25.85 34.15
C ILE A 7 -20.87 26.33 32.93
N GLY A 8 -20.20 26.98 31.99
CA GLY A 8 -20.83 27.49 30.77
C GLY A 8 -21.52 26.36 29.99
N PRO A 9 -22.35 26.68 28.97
CA PRO A 9 -22.94 25.64 28.13
C PRO A 9 -21.82 24.73 27.60
N PHE A 10 -21.94 23.43 27.85
CA PHE A 10 -21.04 22.44 27.27
C PHE A 10 -21.27 22.47 25.75
N ASN A 11 -20.39 23.13 25.01
CA ASN A 11 -20.43 23.09 23.56
C ASN A 11 -19.98 21.69 23.12
N ILE A 12 -20.94 20.80 22.91
CA ILE A 12 -20.70 19.53 22.24
C ILE A 12 -20.59 19.85 20.74
N GLU A 13 -19.35 19.96 20.25
CA GLU A 13 -19.10 20.13 18.81
C GLU A 13 -19.54 18.87 18.07
N LYS A 14 -20.44 19.01 17.08
CA LYS A 14 -20.98 17.92 16.25
C LYS A 14 -19.93 17.09 15.48
N HIS A 15 -18.67 17.51 15.48
CA HIS A 15 -17.54 16.83 14.82
C HIS A 15 -16.75 15.91 15.76
N LYS A 16 -17.00 15.93 17.07
CA LYS A 16 -16.23 15.17 18.06
C LYS A 16 -16.87 13.79 18.35
N TRP A 17 -16.71 12.89 17.37
CA TRP A 17 -16.87 11.42 17.37
C TRP A 17 -18.28 10.82 17.54
N PRO A 18 -18.80 10.07 16.53
CA PRO A 18 -18.42 8.66 16.32
C PRO A 18 -18.36 8.20 14.84
N GLY A 19 -17.26 7.51 14.45
CA GLY A 19 -17.10 6.80 13.17
C GLY A 19 -17.03 7.69 11.90
N GLN A 20 -16.44 7.16 10.82
CA GLN A 20 -16.20 7.92 9.58
C GLN A 20 -17.50 8.29 8.82
N ASN A 21 -18.63 7.59 9.10
CA ASN A 21 -19.94 7.81 8.47
C ASN A 21 -21.07 8.24 9.46
N ARG A 22 -20.78 8.50 10.74
CA ARG A 22 -21.76 8.99 11.74
C ARG A 22 -23.07 8.16 11.81
N GLU A 23 -22.94 6.84 11.89
CA GLU A 23 -24.11 5.92 11.84
C GLU A 23 -24.92 5.89 13.16
N PHE A 24 -24.33 6.34 14.29
CA PHE A 24 -24.99 6.30 15.61
C PHE A 24 -24.80 7.62 16.38
N PRO A 25 -25.79 8.53 16.39
CA PRO A 25 -25.73 9.82 17.10
C PRO A 25 -25.59 9.70 18.63
N GLU A 26 -25.90 8.53 19.18
CA GLU A 26 -25.95 8.23 20.61
C GLU A 26 -24.60 7.71 21.15
N LEU A 27 -23.62 7.48 20.29
CA LEU A 27 -22.35 6.92 20.69
C LEU A 27 -21.44 8.00 21.29
N SER A 28 -21.20 7.91 22.60
CA SER A 28 -20.23 8.74 23.31
C SER A 28 -18.80 8.21 23.11
N PRO A 29 -17.73 8.91 23.56
CA PRO A 29 -16.33 8.53 23.31
C PRO A 29 -16.00 7.05 23.60
N LYS A 30 -14.95 6.57 22.93
CA LYS A 30 -14.47 5.17 22.78
C LYS A 30 -14.67 4.17 23.91
N TRP A 31 -14.71 4.61 25.17
CA TRP A 31 -14.71 3.74 26.35
C TRP A 31 -15.70 4.21 27.42
N HIS A 32 -16.89 4.65 27.01
CA HIS A 32 -17.95 4.96 27.96
C HIS A 32 -18.73 3.69 28.31
N LYS A 33 -18.85 3.41 29.62
CA LYS A 33 -19.65 2.28 30.13
C LYS A 33 -21.15 2.41 29.83
N GLU A 34 -21.60 3.63 29.52
CA GLU A 34 -23.01 3.92 29.20
C GLU A 34 -23.37 3.63 27.75
N ASN A 35 -22.40 3.33 26.87
CA ASN A 35 -22.71 2.89 25.51
C ASN A 35 -23.38 1.50 25.56
N PRO A 36 -24.34 1.21 24.68
CA PRO A 36 -24.98 -0.09 24.63
C PRO A 36 -23.96 -1.18 24.29
N GLU A 37 -24.08 -2.35 24.93
CA GLU A 37 -23.11 -3.45 24.85
C GLU A 37 -22.83 -3.91 23.41
N GLN A 38 -23.85 -3.87 22.54
CA GLN A 38 -23.73 -4.23 21.14
C GLN A 38 -22.77 -3.32 20.37
N LEU A 39 -22.57 -2.09 20.84
CA LEU A 39 -21.73 -1.09 20.20
C LEU A 39 -20.35 -0.95 20.85
N HIS A 40 -19.99 -1.81 21.83
CA HIS A 40 -18.66 -1.76 22.46
C HIS A 40 -17.51 -2.08 21.49
N ARG A 41 -17.80 -2.74 20.35
CA ARG A 41 -16.83 -3.14 19.33
C ARG A 41 -16.76 -2.21 18.10
N TYR A 42 -17.34 -1.02 18.17
CA TYR A 42 -17.47 -0.11 17.01
C TYR A 42 -16.16 0.46 16.44
N THR A 43 -15.02 0.17 17.07
CA THR A 43 -13.72 0.78 16.73
C THR A 43 -13.00 0.08 15.58
N GLY A 44 -13.54 -1.03 15.09
CA GLY A 44 -12.95 -1.81 14.00
C GLY A 44 -11.69 -2.57 14.41
N ALA A 45 -11.41 -2.70 15.71
CA ALA A 45 -10.39 -3.62 16.19
C ALA A 45 -10.81 -5.05 15.86
N HIS A 46 -9.92 -5.80 15.21
CA HIS A 46 -10.14 -7.20 14.92
C HIS A 46 -9.97 -8.04 16.20
N ASP A 47 -10.83 -9.03 16.38
CA ASP A 47 -10.72 -9.96 17.51
C ASP A 47 -9.51 -10.89 17.32
N GLU A 48 -8.78 -11.15 18.40
CA GLU A 48 -7.60 -12.04 18.41
C GLU A 48 -7.93 -13.49 18.80
N GLY A 49 -9.22 -13.81 18.83
CA GLY A 49 -9.72 -15.06 19.38
C GLY A 49 -11.24 -15.08 19.42
N TYR A 50 -11.79 -15.98 20.22
CA TYR A 50 -13.24 -16.15 20.34
C TYR A 50 -13.63 -16.39 21.80
N VAL A 51 -14.90 -16.13 22.12
CA VAL A 51 -15.46 -16.43 23.44
C VAL A 51 -15.98 -17.86 23.40
N ASP A 52 -15.47 -18.73 24.27
CA ASP A 52 -15.95 -20.10 24.39
C ASP A 52 -17.42 -20.11 24.84
N PRO A 53 -18.32 -20.80 24.12
CA PRO A 53 -19.76 -20.76 24.45
C PRO A 53 -20.11 -21.52 25.72
N VAL A 54 -19.22 -22.40 26.20
CA VAL A 54 -19.45 -23.26 27.37
C VAL A 54 -18.93 -22.61 28.65
N THR A 55 -17.72 -22.05 28.62
CA THR A 55 -17.08 -21.43 29.78
C THR A 55 -17.34 -19.92 29.86
N GLY A 56 -17.69 -19.28 28.74
CA GLY A 56 -17.81 -17.83 28.63
C GLY A 56 -16.47 -17.10 28.68
N GLU A 57 -15.35 -17.83 28.68
CA GLU A 57 -14.01 -17.27 28.72
C GLU A 57 -13.51 -16.92 27.31
N PHE A 58 -12.68 -15.87 27.20
CA PHE A 58 -12.08 -15.48 25.93
C PHE A 58 -10.81 -16.30 25.67
N VAL A 59 -10.85 -17.12 24.63
CA VAL A 59 -9.70 -17.93 24.18
C VAL A 59 -8.97 -17.20 23.07
N VAL A 60 -7.71 -16.89 23.32
CA VAL A 60 -6.80 -16.26 22.35
C VAL A 60 -6.28 -17.31 21.38
N VAL A 61 -6.32 -17.00 20.07
CA VAL A 61 -5.81 -17.87 18.99
C VAL A 61 -4.51 -17.25 18.46
N PRO A 62 -3.33 -17.86 18.69
CA PRO A 62 -2.04 -17.28 18.31
C PRO A 62 -1.87 -16.96 16.82
N GLU A 63 -2.62 -17.63 15.94
CA GLU A 63 -2.64 -17.41 14.49
C GLU A 63 -3.44 -16.18 14.08
N MET A 64 -4.42 -15.76 14.90
CA MET A 64 -5.21 -14.54 14.67
C MET A 64 -4.46 -13.28 15.11
N GLN A 65 -3.40 -13.41 15.91
CA GLN A 65 -2.58 -12.30 16.35
C GLN A 65 -1.61 -11.86 15.24
N ALA A 66 -1.70 -10.58 14.86
CA ALA A 66 -0.79 -9.99 13.89
C ALA A 66 0.65 -9.94 14.44
N LYS A 67 1.58 -10.60 13.75
CA LYS A 67 3.01 -10.58 14.09
C LYS A 67 3.77 -9.62 13.17
N LEU A 68 4.48 -8.67 13.76
CA LEU A 68 5.35 -7.76 13.02
C LEU A 68 6.66 -8.46 12.67
N VAL A 69 6.88 -8.73 11.39
CA VAL A 69 8.14 -9.28 10.88
C VAL A 69 9.12 -8.13 10.65
N VAL A 70 10.05 -7.94 11.58
CA VAL A 70 11.03 -6.84 11.54
C VAL A 70 12.39 -7.38 11.06
N PRO A 71 12.95 -6.87 9.94
CA PRO A 71 14.28 -7.27 9.47
C PRO A 71 15.41 -6.66 10.32
N ASN A 72 16.61 -7.26 10.29
CA ASN A 72 17.80 -6.61 10.86
C ASN A 72 18.22 -5.42 9.98
N LEU A 73 18.37 -4.24 10.60
CA LEU A 73 18.73 -2.98 9.94
C LEU A 73 20.21 -2.58 10.12
N GLU A 74 21.03 -3.43 10.72
CA GLU A 74 22.46 -3.19 10.85
C GLU A 74 23.12 -3.01 9.47
N GLY A 75 23.79 -1.87 9.26
CA GLY A 75 24.43 -1.52 7.99
C GLY A 75 23.50 -1.04 6.89
N PHE A 76 22.20 -0.81 7.16
CA PHE A 76 21.26 -0.31 6.17
C PHE A 76 21.57 1.14 5.77
N LYS A 77 21.84 1.36 4.47
CA LYS A 77 22.33 2.65 3.94
C LYS A 77 21.23 3.68 3.70
N LEU A 78 19.99 3.23 3.46
CA LEU A 78 18.89 4.12 3.11
C LEU A 78 18.41 4.88 4.36
N LYS A 79 18.09 6.16 4.18
CA LYS A 79 17.60 7.05 5.24
C LYS A 79 16.16 7.48 4.93
N PRO A 80 15.38 7.90 5.94
CA PRO A 80 14.00 8.36 5.73
C PRO A 80 13.86 9.55 4.79
N TYR A 81 14.93 10.35 4.65
CA TYR A 81 14.95 11.55 3.82
C TYR A 81 16.09 11.50 2.82
N VAL A 82 15.85 12.12 1.67
CA VAL A 82 16.80 12.27 0.58
C VAL A 82 17.31 13.72 0.54
N SER A 83 18.54 13.93 0.09
CA SER A 83 19.12 15.27 -0.07
C SER A 83 18.53 15.99 -1.27
N TYR A 84 18.22 17.29 -1.15
CA TYR A 84 17.79 18.15 -2.27
C TYR A 84 18.73 18.17 -3.49
N ARG A 85 20.00 17.73 -3.35
CA ARG A 85 20.90 17.57 -4.50
C ARG A 85 20.37 16.57 -5.52
N THR A 86 19.51 15.63 -5.12
CA THR A 86 18.88 14.69 -6.04
C THR A 86 17.95 15.35 -7.03
N ASP A 87 17.27 16.43 -6.65
CA ASP A 87 16.31 17.11 -7.54
C ASP A 87 17.04 17.75 -8.74
N VAL A 88 18.23 18.30 -8.48
CA VAL A 88 19.11 18.85 -9.53
C VAL A 88 19.55 17.75 -10.50
N GLU A 89 19.84 16.57 -9.99
CA GLU A 89 20.25 15.42 -10.80
C GLU A 89 19.08 14.83 -11.60
N ILE A 90 17.91 14.73 -10.98
CA ILE A 90 16.66 14.31 -11.60
C ILE A 90 16.30 15.24 -12.77
N GLU A 91 16.40 16.56 -12.57
CA GLU A 91 16.11 17.55 -13.61
C GLU A 91 17.07 17.43 -14.80
N LYS A 92 18.36 17.18 -14.55
CA LYS A 92 19.34 16.93 -15.62
C LYS A 92 18.98 15.70 -16.43
N ARG A 93 18.70 14.57 -15.76
CA ARG A 93 18.31 13.31 -16.42
C ARG A 93 17.05 13.48 -17.24
N ARG A 94 16.06 14.19 -16.71
CA ARG A 94 14.82 14.52 -17.42
C ARG A 94 15.08 15.25 -18.72
N ARG A 95 15.88 16.33 -18.69
CA ARG A 95 16.20 17.13 -19.89
C ARG A 95 16.95 16.31 -20.94
N ILE A 96 17.91 15.48 -20.51
CA ILE A 96 18.66 14.59 -21.41
C ILE A 96 17.71 13.60 -22.09
N TYR A 97 16.79 13.01 -21.31
CA TYR A 97 15.83 12.05 -21.84
C TYR A 97 14.82 12.72 -22.79
N GLU A 98 14.28 13.89 -22.45
CA GLU A 98 13.39 14.66 -23.32
C GLU A 98 14.06 15.03 -24.65
N ALA A 99 15.34 15.40 -24.62
CA ALA A 99 16.12 15.66 -25.84
C ALA A 99 16.24 14.39 -26.71
N LYS A 100 16.48 13.21 -26.11
CA LYS A 100 16.50 11.93 -26.82
C LYS A 100 15.13 11.55 -27.40
N VAL A 101 14.04 11.78 -26.66
CA VAL A 101 12.68 11.56 -27.15
C VAL A 101 12.39 12.44 -28.36
N ARG A 102 12.83 13.71 -28.32
CA ARG A 102 12.69 14.64 -29.45
C ARG A 102 13.53 14.21 -30.66
N GLU A 103 14.73 13.68 -30.43
CA GLU A 103 15.61 13.18 -31.49
C GLU A 103 15.06 11.91 -32.16
N LYS A 104 14.57 10.95 -31.36
CA LYS A 104 14.08 9.65 -31.85
C LYS A 104 12.61 9.68 -32.29
N GLY A 105 11.85 10.71 -31.90
CA GLY A 105 10.45 10.92 -32.29
C GLY A 105 9.42 10.12 -31.49
N SER A 106 9.83 9.14 -30.67
CA SER A 106 8.93 8.41 -29.77
C SER A 106 9.61 8.01 -28.46
N LYS A 107 8.79 7.82 -27.43
CA LYS A 107 9.26 7.42 -26.09
C LYS A 107 9.84 6.00 -26.09
N ALA A 108 9.16 5.05 -26.75
CA ALA A 108 9.60 3.66 -26.86
C ALA A 108 10.94 3.53 -27.58
N LEU A 109 11.17 4.30 -28.65
CA LEU A 109 12.47 4.31 -29.32
C LEU A 109 13.55 4.91 -28.42
N ALA A 110 13.28 6.01 -27.74
CA ALA A 110 14.24 6.62 -26.82
C ALA A 110 14.65 5.65 -25.70
N ASP A 111 13.72 4.86 -25.20
CA ASP A 111 13.95 3.87 -24.12
C ASP A 111 14.98 2.82 -24.50
N LEU A 112 14.94 2.32 -25.73
CA LEU A 112 15.90 1.35 -26.25
C LEU A 112 17.34 1.88 -26.28
N TYR A 113 17.52 3.20 -26.38
CA TYR A 113 18.82 3.88 -26.41
C TYR A 113 19.18 4.57 -25.09
N THR A 114 18.43 4.32 -24.01
CA THR A 114 18.71 4.85 -22.68
C THR A 114 18.91 3.73 -21.69
N LEU A 115 20.03 3.77 -20.96
CA LEU A 115 20.21 2.90 -19.79
C LEU A 115 19.15 3.24 -18.73
N GLU A 116 18.65 2.21 -18.04
CA GLU A 116 17.56 2.34 -17.06
C GLU A 116 17.89 3.34 -15.95
N ASP A 117 19.13 3.33 -15.42
CA ASP A 117 19.56 4.24 -14.35
C ASP A 117 19.56 5.73 -14.73
N GLN A 118 19.72 6.01 -16.03
CA GLN A 118 19.78 7.37 -16.57
C GLN A 118 18.41 7.89 -16.99
N ARG A 119 17.43 6.98 -17.11
CA ARG A 119 16.10 7.30 -17.60
C ARG A 119 15.30 8.03 -16.52
N TRP A 120 14.92 9.27 -16.82
CA TRP A 120 13.95 10.00 -16.01
C TRP A 120 12.92 10.70 -16.91
N PRO A 121 11.61 10.56 -16.66
CA PRO A 121 10.98 9.80 -15.57
C PRO A 121 11.10 8.27 -15.77
N PRO A 122 11.05 7.48 -14.68
CA PRO A 122 11.00 6.04 -14.79
C PRO A 122 9.78 5.59 -15.60
N PRO A 123 9.86 4.44 -16.30
CA PRO A 123 8.70 3.88 -16.99
C PRO A 123 7.57 3.59 -16.00
N LYS A 124 6.33 3.56 -16.51
CA LYS A 124 5.22 3.04 -15.73
C LYS A 124 5.42 1.54 -15.56
N MET A 125 5.21 1.04 -14.35
CA MET A 125 5.32 -0.39 -14.05
C MET A 125 4.00 -1.08 -14.42
N ASP A 126 3.84 -1.40 -15.70
CA ASP A 126 2.75 -2.22 -16.23
C ASP A 126 3.16 -3.71 -16.24
N ALA A 127 2.19 -4.63 -16.35
CA ALA A 127 2.45 -6.07 -16.38
C ALA A 127 3.45 -6.47 -17.47
N GLU A 128 3.34 -5.85 -18.65
CA GLU A 128 4.30 -6.02 -19.76
C GLU A 128 5.71 -5.58 -19.36
N THR A 129 5.85 -4.40 -18.75
CA THR A 129 7.16 -3.89 -18.33
C THR A 129 7.80 -4.77 -17.25
N LEU A 130 7.02 -5.24 -16.28
CA LEU A 130 7.49 -6.17 -15.25
C LEU A 130 7.96 -7.49 -15.87
N PHE A 131 7.19 -8.02 -16.81
CA PHE A 131 7.52 -9.26 -17.52
C PHE A 131 8.82 -9.12 -18.31
N GLU A 132 8.97 -8.05 -19.09
CA GLU A 132 10.17 -7.82 -19.88
C GLU A 132 11.42 -7.63 -18.99
N LEU A 133 11.31 -6.90 -17.88
CA LEU A 133 12.41 -6.68 -16.94
C LEU A 133 12.86 -7.95 -16.20
N SER A 134 11.90 -8.78 -15.77
CA SER A 134 12.19 -9.96 -14.94
C SER A 134 12.46 -11.23 -15.74
N TYR A 135 11.74 -11.44 -16.84
CA TYR A 135 11.76 -12.70 -17.60
C TYR A 135 12.15 -12.51 -19.07
N GLY A 136 12.09 -11.30 -19.62
CA GLY A 136 12.27 -11.05 -21.05
C GLY A 136 13.60 -11.60 -21.59
N GLU A 137 14.71 -11.35 -20.90
CA GLU A 137 16.02 -11.86 -21.32
C GLU A 137 16.10 -13.39 -21.23
N GLN A 138 15.62 -13.98 -20.12
CA GLN A 138 15.64 -15.42 -19.89
C GLN A 138 14.86 -16.17 -20.97
N ILE A 139 13.68 -15.67 -21.32
CA ILE A 139 12.82 -16.27 -22.34
C ILE A 139 13.45 -16.14 -23.72
N ARG A 140 14.03 -14.99 -24.07
CA ARG A 140 14.72 -14.80 -25.36
C ARG A 140 15.94 -15.71 -25.48
N GLN A 141 16.70 -15.90 -24.40
CA GLN A 141 17.83 -16.83 -24.36
C GLN A 141 17.34 -18.27 -24.52
N ALA A 142 16.35 -18.70 -23.73
CA ALA A 142 15.77 -20.04 -23.82
C ALA A 142 15.14 -20.31 -25.21
N TYR A 143 14.55 -19.31 -25.85
CA TYR A 143 14.04 -19.39 -27.22
C TYR A 143 15.18 -19.59 -28.24
N LYS A 144 16.27 -18.81 -28.14
CA LYS A 144 17.47 -18.99 -28.97
C LYS A 144 18.12 -20.37 -28.77
N GLU A 145 18.08 -20.89 -27.55
CA GLU A 145 18.53 -22.24 -27.20
C GLU A 145 17.57 -23.35 -27.68
N GLY A 146 16.40 -23.00 -28.22
CA GLY A 146 15.42 -23.96 -28.73
C GLY A 146 14.64 -24.70 -27.65
N LYS A 147 14.62 -24.20 -26.40
CA LYS A 147 13.89 -24.82 -25.28
C LYS A 147 12.37 -24.74 -25.41
N TYR A 148 11.87 -23.81 -26.23
CA TYR A 148 10.45 -23.65 -26.51
C TYR A 148 10.12 -24.25 -27.89
N GLY A 149 9.20 -25.21 -27.91
CA GLY A 149 8.68 -25.82 -29.15
C GLY A 149 7.43 -25.12 -29.68
N THR A 150 6.93 -25.58 -30.83
CA THR A 150 5.61 -25.18 -31.36
C THR A 150 4.51 -25.60 -30.40
N VAL A 151 3.70 -24.64 -29.96
CA VAL A 151 2.49 -24.91 -29.18
C VAL A 151 1.52 -25.64 -30.09
N GLU A 152 1.22 -26.91 -29.78
CA GLU A 152 0.09 -27.59 -30.41
C GLU A 152 -1.19 -26.96 -29.88
N ASP A 153 -1.91 -26.25 -30.75
CA ASP A 153 -3.25 -25.74 -30.43
C ASP A 153 -4.16 -26.93 -30.13
N LYS A 154 -4.30 -27.26 -28.84
CA LYS A 154 -5.37 -28.16 -28.40
C LYS A 154 -6.67 -27.47 -28.72
N LYS A 155 -7.30 -27.88 -29.82
CA LYS A 155 -8.70 -27.56 -30.10
C LYS A 155 -9.49 -28.03 -28.89
N ASP A 156 -9.98 -27.08 -28.10
CA ASP A 156 -10.95 -27.35 -27.05
C ASP A 156 -12.19 -27.95 -27.72
N GLU A 157 -12.29 -29.27 -27.68
CA GLU A 157 -13.52 -29.99 -27.98
C GLU A 157 -14.54 -29.62 -26.91
N LYS A 158 -15.28 -28.54 -27.17
CA LYS A 158 -16.50 -28.18 -26.44
C LYS A 158 -17.45 -29.38 -26.50
N SER A 159 -17.62 -30.05 -25.35
CA SER A 159 -18.70 -30.98 -25.05
C SER A 159 -19.90 -30.25 -24.45
#